data_AF-A0A645E7J3-F1
#
_entry.id   AF-A0A645E7J3-F1
#
_cell.length_a   1.000
_cell.length_b   1.000
_cell.length_c   1.000
_cell.angle_alpha   90.00
_cell.angle_beta   90.00
_cell.angle_gamma   90.00
#
_symmetry.space_group_name_H-M   'P 1'
#
loop_
_entity.id
_entity.type
_entity.pdbx_description
1 polymer ?
#
loop_
_entity_poly.entity_id
_entity_poly.type
_entity_poly.pdbx_seq_one_letter_code
_entity_poly.pdbx_strand_id
1 'polypeptide(L)'
;MKQRATKDEDRDVRITAFKELARSWRNDPETLNILKQRATKDRETYARVYAVKELANGWHKNPEILQILKHISTEDEEGYVRSIAVHELASRWHADPEILEFVKRIVIIDEEKYVRKNAVQEIALWWHDCPETPSIMKQLIKTSKMGDVRKAAIQELARGWHDDPETLDIIKNSTATDKVMDVRSAAIQELTTGWNADTEVLEFVKHRAMTDKSRVVRQKAVRELKKLWGLEIEESIEGNT
;
A
#
# COMPACT_ATOMS: atom_id res chain seq x y z
N MET A 1 -31.99 -14.30 -14.47
CA MET A 1 -30.85 -13.74 -13.71
C MET A 1 -29.56 -13.71 -14.52
N LYS A 2 -29.08 -14.86 -15.02
CA LYS A 2 -27.82 -14.97 -15.80
C LYS A 2 -27.76 -14.07 -17.04
N GLN A 3 -28.82 -14.02 -17.85
CA GLN A 3 -28.91 -13.11 -19.00
C GLN A 3 -28.84 -11.64 -18.58
N ARG A 4 -29.54 -11.23 -17.52
CA ARG A 4 -29.46 -9.84 -17.03
C ARG A 4 -28.07 -9.51 -16.49
N ALA A 5 -27.43 -10.45 -15.81
CA ALA A 5 -26.07 -10.29 -15.35
C ALA A 5 -25.08 -10.07 -16.51
N THR A 6 -25.30 -10.62 -17.70
CA THR A 6 -24.33 -10.58 -18.81
C THR A 6 -24.68 -9.65 -19.97
N LYS A 7 -25.97 -9.46 -20.28
CA LYS A 7 -26.45 -8.82 -21.53
C LYS A 7 -27.40 -7.64 -21.33
N ASP A 8 -27.80 -7.33 -20.09
CA ASP A 8 -28.69 -6.18 -19.85
C ASP A 8 -28.01 -4.89 -20.32
N GLU A 9 -28.75 -3.93 -20.87
CA GLU A 9 -28.17 -2.66 -21.32
C GLU A 9 -27.94 -1.71 -20.15
N ASP A 10 -28.76 -1.84 -19.09
CA ASP A 10 -28.62 -1.05 -17.88
C ASP A 10 -27.48 -1.59 -17.00
N ARG A 11 -26.52 -0.70 -16.75
CA ARG A 11 -25.33 -1.00 -15.96
C ARG A 11 -25.66 -1.44 -14.53
N ASP A 12 -26.55 -0.73 -13.86
CA ASP A 12 -26.87 -0.99 -12.47
C ASP A 12 -27.66 -2.29 -12.33
N VAL A 13 -28.50 -2.62 -13.32
CA VAL A 13 -29.16 -3.92 -13.43
C VAL A 13 -28.13 -5.03 -13.68
N ARG A 14 -27.18 -4.86 -14.60
CA ARG A 14 -26.10 -5.84 -14.84
C ARG A 14 -25.28 -6.11 -13.58
N ILE A 15 -24.86 -5.05 -12.88
CA ILE A 15 -24.06 -5.16 -11.65
C ILE A 15 -24.88 -5.85 -10.56
N THR A 16 -26.11 -5.40 -10.31
CA THR A 16 -26.97 -5.98 -9.26
C THR A 16 -27.27 -7.45 -9.54
N ALA A 17 -27.64 -7.79 -10.78
CA ALA A 17 -27.90 -9.16 -11.17
C ALA A 17 -26.66 -10.05 -11.01
N PHE A 18 -25.47 -9.51 -11.27
CA PHE A 18 -24.21 -10.21 -11.06
C PHE A 18 -23.84 -10.40 -9.59
N LYS A 19 -24.06 -9.39 -8.76
CA LYS A 19 -23.83 -9.48 -7.30
C LYS A 19 -24.65 -10.60 -6.68
N GLU A 20 -25.93 -10.62 -7.01
CA GLU A 20 -26.87 -11.65 -6.55
C GLU A 20 -26.55 -13.03 -7.12
N LEU A 21 -26.07 -13.08 -8.38
CA LEU A 21 -25.62 -14.32 -9.00
C LEU A 21 -24.44 -14.95 -8.23
N ALA A 22 -23.42 -14.15 -7.91
CA ALA A 22 -22.25 -14.62 -7.16
C ALA A 22 -22.57 -15.10 -5.74
N ARG A 23 -23.56 -14.48 -5.07
CA ARG A 23 -23.96 -14.83 -3.71
C ARG A 23 -24.81 -16.10 -3.65
N SER A 24 -25.79 -16.22 -4.55
CA SER A 24 -26.86 -17.22 -4.42
C SER A 24 -26.57 -18.53 -5.16
N TRP A 25 -25.58 -18.56 -6.07
CA TRP A 25 -25.28 -19.74 -6.91
C TRP A 25 -23.79 -20.13 -6.92
N ARG A 26 -23.16 -20.19 -5.75
CA ARG A 26 -21.73 -20.56 -5.63
C ARG A 26 -21.36 -21.95 -6.15
N ASN A 27 -22.32 -22.89 -6.12
CA ASN A 27 -22.11 -24.27 -6.58
C ASN A 27 -22.41 -24.45 -8.08
N ASP A 28 -22.84 -23.41 -8.78
CA ASP A 28 -23.13 -23.46 -10.22
C ASP A 28 -21.86 -23.20 -11.03
N PRO A 29 -21.38 -24.17 -11.84
CA PRO A 29 -20.18 -23.99 -12.66
C PRO A 29 -20.28 -22.84 -13.66
N GLU A 30 -21.47 -22.52 -14.14
CA GLU A 30 -21.68 -21.40 -15.07
C GLU A 30 -21.45 -20.05 -14.36
N THR A 31 -21.84 -19.95 -13.09
CA THR A 31 -21.60 -18.76 -12.27
C THR A 31 -20.11 -18.49 -12.12
N LEU A 32 -19.30 -19.53 -11.88
CA LEU A 32 -17.85 -19.42 -11.85
C LEU A 32 -17.28 -18.94 -13.19
N ASN A 33 -17.74 -19.48 -14.31
CA ASN A 33 -17.28 -19.03 -15.63
C ASN A 33 -17.62 -17.56 -15.92
N ILE A 34 -18.82 -17.11 -15.55
CA ILE A 34 -19.23 -15.70 -15.68
C ILE A 34 -18.29 -14.81 -14.85
N LEU A 35 -17.99 -15.20 -13.61
CA LEU A 35 -17.08 -14.46 -12.74
C LEU A 35 -15.67 -14.36 -13.32
N LYS A 36 -15.11 -15.46 -13.83
CA LYS A 36 -13.78 -15.46 -14.48
C LYS A 36 -13.74 -14.55 -15.71
N GLN A 37 -14.75 -14.63 -16.56
CA GLN A 37 -14.85 -13.76 -17.73
C GLN A 37 -14.95 -12.28 -17.32
N ARG A 38 -15.73 -11.98 -16.28
CA ARG A 38 -15.86 -10.61 -15.80
C ARG A 38 -14.59 -10.08 -15.16
N ALA A 39 -13.89 -10.89 -14.38
CA ALA A 39 -12.63 -10.48 -13.76
C ALA A 39 -11.55 -10.14 -14.80
N THR A 40 -11.56 -10.79 -15.97
CA THR A 40 -10.47 -10.71 -16.96
C THR A 40 -10.78 -9.88 -18.20
N LYS A 41 -12.05 -9.71 -18.56
CA LYS A 41 -12.46 -9.14 -19.86
C LYS A 41 -13.58 -8.11 -19.79
N ASP A 42 -14.14 -7.86 -18.61
CA ASP A 42 -15.20 -6.86 -18.49
C ASP A 42 -14.64 -5.46 -18.77
N ARG A 43 -15.36 -4.67 -19.55
CA ARG A 43 -14.95 -3.30 -19.90
C ARG A 43 -15.04 -2.37 -18.70
N GLU A 44 -15.86 -2.72 -17.70
CA GLU A 44 -16.06 -1.90 -16.52
C GLU A 44 -15.14 -2.31 -15.38
N THR A 45 -14.26 -1.38 -14.96
CA THR A 45 -13.34 -1.54 -13.82
C THR A 45 -14.03 -2.05 -12.57
N TYR A 46 -15.20 -1.50 -12.22
CA TYR A 46 -15.96 -1.92 -11.04
C TYR A 46 -16.52 -3.33 -11.14
N ALA A 47 -16.90 -3.78 -12.34
CA ALA A 47 -17.34 -5.15 -12.56
C ALA A 47 -16.16 -6.12 -12.42
N ARG A 48 -14.98 -5.77 -12.96
CA ARG A 48 -13.74 -6.54 -12.76
C ARG A 48 -13.37 -6.65 -11.29
N VAL A 49 -13.34 -5.53 -10.56
CA VAL A 49 -13.05 -5.49 -9.11
C VAL A 49 -14.01 -6.38 -8.33
N TYR A 50 -15.32 -6.26 -8.57
CA TYR A 50 -16.29 -7.10 -7.86
C TYR A 50 -16.09 -8.59 -8.18
N ALA A 51 -15.84 -8.92 -9.45
CA ALA A 51 -15.58 -10.29 -9.87
C ALA A 51 -14.32 -10.87 -9.19
N VAL A 52 -13.22 -10.11 -9.14
CA VAL A 52 -11.98 -10.50 -8.44
C VAL A 52 -12.24 -10.81 -6.97
N LYS A 53 -12.97 -9.95 -6.27
CA LYS A 53 -13.32 -10.14 -4.85
C LYS A 53 -14.18 -11.38 -4.63
N GLU A 54 -15.20 -11.60 -5.45
CA GLU A 54 -16.06 -12.77 -5.32
C GLU A 54 -15.33 -14.07 -5.68
N LEU A 55 -14.48 -14.07 -6.70
CA LEU A 55 -13.63 -15.22 -7.05
C LEU A 55 -12.72 -15.60 -5.88
N ALA A 56 -12.03 -14.62 -5.30
CA ALA A 56 -11.17 -14.85 -4.16
C ALA A 56 -11.98 -15.33 -2.94
N ASN A 57 -13.15 -14.74 -2.68
CA ASN A 57 -13.97 -15.13 -1.54
C ASN A 57 -14.57 -16.53 -1.65
N GLY A 58 -15.20 -16.84 -2.78
CA GLY A 58 -15.96 -18.07 -2.97
C GLY A 58 -15.12 -19.26 -3.45
N TRP A 59 -13.97 -19.01 -4.10
CA TRP A 59 -13.24 -20.04 -4.84
C TRP A 59 -11.71 -20.01 -4.61
N HIS A 60 -11.22 -19.46 -3.48
CA HIS A 60 -9.78 -19.42 -3.18
C HIS A 60 -9.09 -20.81 -3.14
N LYS A 61 -9.85 -21.89 -2.87
CA LYS A 61 -9.32 -23.27 -2.90
C LYS A 61 -9.13 -23.82 -4.31
N ASN A 62 -9.62 -23.13 -5.34
CA ASN A 62 -9.41 -23.53 -6.73
C ASN A 62 -8.08 -22.91 -7.23
N PRO A 63 -7.08 -23.73 -7.63
CA PRO A 63 -5.78 -23.25 -8.06
C PRO A 63 -5.85 -22.37 -9.33
N GLU A 64 -6.86 -22.55 -10.17
CA GLU A 64 -7.06 -21.69 -11.35
C GLU A 64 -7.36 -20.25 -10.94
N ILE A 65 -8.05 -20.03 -9.82
CA ILE A 65 -8.38 -18.69 -9.33
C ILE A 65 -7.12 -17.97 -8.87
N LEU A 66 -6.19 -18.69 -8.23
CA LEU A 66 -4.89 -18.15 -7.90
C LEU A 66 -4.15 -17.65 -9.15
N GLN A 67 -4.15 -18.44 -10.23
CA GLN A 67 -3.50 -18.06 -11.49
C GLN A 67 -4.19 -16.86 -12.16
N ILE A 68 -5.52 -16.80 -12.14
CA ILE A 68 -6.28 -15.65 -12.66
C ILE A 68 -5.94 -14.39 -11.87
N LEU A 69 -5.90 -14.44 -10.54
CA LEU A 69 -5.54 -13.28 -9.74
C LEU A 69 -4.09 -12.85 -9.96
N LYS A 70 -3.14 -13.78 -10.04
CA LYS A 70 -1.73 -13.47 -10.39
C LYS A 70 -1.65 -12.75 -11.75
N HIS A 71 -2.38 -13.22 -12.76
CA HIS A 71 -2.43 -12.57 -14.06
C HIS A 71 -3.04 -11.16 -13.99
N ILE A 72 -4.16 -11.00 -13.29
CA ILE A 72 -4.81 -9.68 -13.12
C ILE A 72 -3.88 -8.72 -12.38
N SER A 73 -3.14 -9.17 -11.37
CA SER A 73 -2.20 -8.34 -10.62
C SER A 73 -1.05 -7.76 -11.45
N THR A 74 -0.73 -8.32 -12.62
CA THR A 74 0.33 -7.80 -13.50
C THR A 74 -0.18 -7.20 -14.80
N GLU A 75 -1.24 -7.77 -15.39
CA GLU A 75 -1.64 -7.46 -16.77
C GLU A 75 -2.88 -6.57 -16.89
N ASP A 76 -3.70 -6.40 -15.84
CA ASP A 76 -4.89 -5.55 -15.96
C ASP A 76 -4.48 -4.11 -16.25
N GLU A 77 -5.11 -3.47 -17.24
CA GLU A 77 -4.80 -2.09 -17.65
C GLU A 77 -5.03 -1.08 -16.51
N GLU A 78 -6.00 -1.35 -15.63
CA GLU A 78 -6.37 -0.46 -14.54
C GLU A 78 -5.60 -0.80 -13.27
N GLY A 79 -4.72 0.10 -12.83
CA GLY A 79 -3.94 -0.07 -11.60
C GLY A 79 -4.81 -0.30 -10.36
N TYR A 80 -6.04 0.22 -10.33
CA TYR A 80 -6.97 -0.09 -9.24
C TYR A 80 -7.35 -1.58 -9.20
N VAL A 81 -7.60 -2.20 -10.35
CA VAL A 81 -7.92 -3.64 -10.42
C VAL A 81 -6.70 -4.48 -10.03
N ARG A 82 -5.51 -4.13 -10.53
CA ARG A 82 -4.25 -4.79 -10.14
C ARG A 82 -4.05 -4.75 -8.62
N SER A 83 -4.25 -3.57 -8.03
CA SER A 83 -4.13 -3.35 -6.58
C SER A 83 -5.11 -4.20 -5.77
N ILE A 84 -6.37 -4.29 -6.20
CA ILE A 84 -7.34 -5.20 -5.57
C ILE A 84 -6.91 -6.66 -5.70
N ALA A 85 -6.45 -7.10 -6.86
CA ALA A 85 -5.97 -8.47 -7.02
C ALA A 85 -4.78 -8.78 -6.09
N VAL A 86 -3.83 -7.84 -5.93
CA VAL A 86 -2.72 -7.96 -4.97
C VAL A 86 -3.23 -8.09 -3.53
N HIS A 87 -4.20 -7.28 -3.12
CA HIS A 87 -4.83 -7.36 -1.80
C HIS A 87 -5.52 -8.72 -1.57
N GLU A 88 -6.30 -9.20 -2.54
CA GLU A 88 -6.99 -10.49 -2.42
C GLU A 88 -5.99 -11.66 -2.38
N LEU A 89 -4.88 -11.57 -3.13
CA LEU A 89 -3.78 -12.55 -3.07
C LEU A 89 -3.12 -12.59 -1.70
N ALA A 90 -2.71 -11.44 -1.17
CA ALA A 90 -2.08 -11.36 0.14
C ALA A 90 -3.02 -11.85 1.24
N SER A 91 -4.26 -11.36 1.28
CA SER A 91 -5.21 -11.72 2.34
C SER A 91 -5.56 -13.20 2.41
N ARG A 92 -5.69 -13.90 1.27
CA ARG A 92 -6.13 -15.31 1.27
C ARG A 92 -5.04 -16.33 1.04
N TRP A 93 -3.89 -15.92 0.52
CA TRP A 93 -2.79 -16.84 0.23
C TRP A 93 -1.47 -16.43 0.91
N HIS A 94 -1.48 -15.56 1.94
CA HIS A 94 -0.24 -15.20 2.67
C HIS A 94 0.52 -16.37 3.29
N ALA A 95 -0.17 -17.46 3.62
CA ALA A 95 0.46 -18.68 4.14
C ALA A 95 1.31 -19.42 3.09
N ASP A 96 1.13 -19.11 1.80
CA ASP A 96 1.97 -19.60 0.71
C ASP A 96 3.16 -18.64 0.50
N PRO A 97 4.41 -19.08 0.76
CA PRO A 97 5.59 -18.22 0.63
C PRO A 97 5.83 -17.74 -0.81
N GLU A 98 5.32 -18.45 -1.83
CA GLU A 98 5.44 -17.96 -3.22
C GLU A 98 4.66 -16.67 -3.45
N ILE A 99 3.64 -16.40 -2.63
CA ILE A 99 2.83 -15.18 -2.73
C ILE A 99 3.60 -13.99 -2.21
N LEU A 100 4.38 -14.14 -1.14
CA LEU A 100 5.29 -13.08 -0.70
C LEU A 100 6.26 -12.71 -1.82
N GLU A 101 6.91 -13.70 -2.44
CA GLU A 101 7.82 -13.48 -3.56
C GLU A 101 7.13 -12.84 -4.77
N PHE A 102 5.87 -13.21 -5.03
CA PHE A 102 5.07 -12.60 -6.08
C PHE A 102 4.79 -11.12 -5.77
N VAL A 103 4.32 -10.77 -4.58
CA VAL A 103 4.02 -9.39 -4.19
C VAL A 103 5.30 -8.55 -4.11
N LYS A 104 6.44 -9.10 -3.68
CA LYS A 104 7.77 -8.46 -3.75
C LYS A 104 8.12 -8.02 -5.17
N ARG A 105 7.85 -8.86 -6.17
CA ARG A 105 8.06 -8.49 -7.58
C ARG A 105 7.16 -7.33 -7.99
N ILE A 106 5.89 -7.30 -7.59
CA ILE A 106 4.96 -6.20 -7.91
C ILE A 106 5.47 -4.85 -7.41
N VAL A 107 6.05 -4.78 -6.21
CA VAL A 107 6.67 -3.54 -5.68
C VAL A 107 7.74 -2.97 -6.63
N ILE A 108 8.43 -3.84 -7.37
CA ILE A 108 9.55 -3.49 -8.25
C ILE A 108 9.10 -3.21 -9.69
N ILE A 109 8.18 -4.01 -10.22
CA ILE A 109 7.88 -4.01 -11.67
C ILE A 109 6.68 -3.13 -12.05
N ASP A 110 5.68 -2.97 -11.18
CA ASP A 110 4.42 -2.31 -11.57
C ASP A 110 4.64 -0.84 -11.95
N GLU A 111 4.06 -0.30 -12.99
CA GLU A 111 4.35 1.09 -13.39
C GLU A 111 3.65 2.13 -12.49
N GLU A 112 2.55 1.74 -11.84
CA GLU A 112 1.68 2.65 -11.10
C GLU A 112 2.11 2.74 -9.62
N LYS A 113 2.39 3.98 -9.16
CA LYS A 113 2.82 4.24 -7.78
C LYS A 113 1.85 3.71 -6.72
N TYR A 114 0.55 3.72 -7.02
CA TYR A 114 -0.48 3.26 -6.10
C TYR A 114 -0.42 1.75 -5.90
N VAL A 115 -0.19 0.97 -6.97
CA VAL A 115 -0.10 -0.50 -6.89
C VAL A 115 1.13 -0.90 -6.09
N ARG A 116 2.29 -0.29 -6.39
CA ARG A 116 3.52 -0.56 -5.63
C ARG A 116 3.36 -0.21 -4.15
N LYS A 117 2.78 0.95 -3.85
CA LYS A 117 2.48 1.35 -2.47
C LYS A 117 1.60 0.31 -1.79
N ASN A 118 0.51 -0.11 -2.43
CA ASN A 118 -0.39 -1.12 -1.88
C ASN A 118 0.37 -2.42 -1.60
N ALA A 119 1.19 -2.89 -2.54
CA ALA A 119 2.00 -4.09 -2.36
C ALA A 119 2.96 -4.01 -1.15
N VAL A 120 3.57 -2.84 -0.90
CA VAL A 120 4.37 -2.62 0.32
C VAL A 120 3.52 -2.77 1.58
N GLN A 121 2.32 -2.20 1.59
CA GLN A 121 1.42 -2.25 2.74
C GLN A 121 0.87 -3.66 2.97
N GLU A 122 0.54 -4.39 1.92
CA GLU A 122 0.13 -5.80 2.02
C GLU A 122 1.27 -6.68 2.54
N ILE A 123 2.52 -6.45 2.11
CA ILE A 123 3.70 -7.15 2.66
C ILE A 123 3.80 -6.91 4.17
N ALA A 124 3.72 -5.65 4.60
CA ALA A 124 3.80 -5.29 6.02
C ALA A 124 2.68 -5.91 6.85
N LEU A 125 1.46 -5.94 6.31
CA LEU A 125 0.27 -6.41 7.00
C LEU A 125 0.25 -7.93 7.16
N TRP A 126 0.40 -8.66 6.05
CA TRP A 126 0.16 -10.11 6.04
C TRP A 126 1.39 -10.94 6.37
N TRP A 127 2.58 -10.36 6.24
CA TRP A 127 3.84 -11.00 6.60
C TRP A 127 4.55 -10.24 7.74
N HIS A 128 3.80 -9.55 8.60
CA HIS A 128 4.34 -8.81 9.74
C HIS A 128 5.33 -9.64 10.58
N ASP A 129 4.95 -10.88 10.90
CA ASP A 129 5.74 -11.76 11.76
C ASP A 129 6.85 -12.52 11.01
N CYS A 130 6.96 -12.32 9.70
CA CYS A 130 8.07 -12.89 8.93
C CYS A 130 9.35 -12.08 9.21
N PRO A 131 10.45 -12.71 9.67
CA PRO A 131 11.70 -12.00 9.98
C PRO A 131 12.31 -11.23 8.81
N GLU A 132 11.98 -11.62 7.58
CA GLU A 132 12.46 -10.97 6.36
C GLU A 132 11.76 -9.62 6.10
N THR A 133 10.52 -9.43 6.56
CA THR A 133 9.69 -8.25 6.27
C THR A 133 10.32 -6.91 6.62
N PRO A 134 10.88 -6.69 7.83
CA PRO A 134 11.60 -5.46 8.11
C PRO A 134 12.80 -5.27 7.18
N SER A 135 13.51 -6.35 6.83
CA SER A 135 14.64 -6.29 5.88
C SER A 135 14.20 -5.83 4.49
N ILE A 136 13.03 -6.28 4.03
CA ILE A 136 12.41 -5.82 2.77
C ILE A 136 12.15 -4.30 2.87
N MET A 137 11.54 -3.81 3.95
CA MET A 137 11.26 -2.38 4.12
C MET A 137 12.57 -1.56 4.10
N LYS A 138 13.58 -1.98 4.87
CA LYS A 138 14.89 -1.34 4.91
C LYS A 138 15.54 -1.27 3.52
N GLN A 139 15.46 -2.35 2.75
CA GLN A 139 15.98 -2.38 1.39
C GLN A 139 15.21 -1.43 0.47
N LEU A 140 13.87 -1.40 0.55
CA LEU A 140 13.04 -0.51 -0.26
C LEU A 140 13.36 0.96 0.00
N ILE A 141 13.55 1.34 1.26
CA ILE A 141 13.97 2.70 1.65
C ILE A 141 15.33 3.06 1.02
N LYS A 142 16.29 2.13 1.02
CA LYS A 142 17.64 2.37 0.50
C LYS A 142 17.69 2.39 -1.04
N THR A 143 16.91 1.55 -1.72
CA THR A 143 17.13 1.23 -3.15
C THR A 143 16.03 1.70 -4.09
N SER A 144 14.81 1.93 -3.59
CA SER A 144 13.69 2.28 -4.49
C SER A 144 13.88 3.65 -5.11
N LYS A 145 13.70 3.74 -6.43
CA LYS A 145 13.74 5.01 -7.16
C LYS A 145 12.51 5.87 -6.89
N MET A 146 11.39 5.26 -6.48
CA MET A 146 10.10 5.92 -6.27
C MET A 146 9.91 6.43 -4.85
N GLY A 147 9.58 7.72 -4.72
CA GLY A 147 9.34 8.34 -3.42
C GLY A 147 8.17 7.71 -2.66
N ASP A 148 7.07 7.36 -3.33
CA ASP A 148 5.90 6.75 -2.67
C ASP A 148 6.21 5.38 -2.06
N VAL A 149 7.06 4.58 -2.70
CA VAL A 149 7.50 3.28 -2.16
C VAL A 149 8.40 3.48 -0.95
N ARG A 150 9.38 4.40 -1.02
CA ARG A 150 10.23 4.72 0.14
C ARG A 150 9.41 5.28 1.30
N LYS A 151 8.47 6.17 1.01
CA LYS A 151 7.53 6.72 2.00
C LYS A 151 6.72 5.62 2.66
N ALA A 152 6.09 4.74 1.89
CA ALA A 152 5.32 3.63 2.43
C ALA A 152 6.19 2.73 3.31
N ALA A 153 7.37 2.34 2.83
CA ALA A 153 8.30 1.51 3.60
C ALA A 153 8.77 2.19 4.91
N ILE A 154 9.00 3.51 4.93
CA ILE A 154 9.28 4.25 6.17
C ILE A 154 8.12 4.16 7.14
N GLN A 155 6.89 4.36 6.66
CA GLN A 155 5.69 4.33 7.50
C GLN A 155 5.44 2.95 8.09
N GLU A 156 5.57 1.89 7.28
CA GLU A 156 5.40 0.53 7.76
C GLU A 156 6.55 0.12 8.70
N LEU A 157 7.81 0.44 8.37
CA LEU A 157 8.95 0.14 9.22
C LEU A 157 8.84 0.82 10.60
N ALA A 158 8.47 2.10 10.61
CA ALA A 158 8.32 2.87 11.84
C ALA A 158 7.17 2.39 12.74
N ARG A 159 6.12 1.79 12.18
CA ARG A 159 4.93 1.38 12.94
C ARG A 159 5.01 -0.07 13.39
N GLY A 160 5.54 -0.95 12.54
CA GLY A 160 5.65 -2.38 12.83
C GLY A 160 6.93 -2.77 13.58
N TRP A 161 8.02 -2.02 13.38
CA TRP A 161 9.35 -2.40 13.88
C TRP A 161 10.10 -1.23 14.53
N HIS A 162 9.37 -0.39 15.29
CA HIS A 162 9.95 0.74 16.02
C HIS A 162 10.98 0.34 17.09
N ASP A 163 10.84 -0.84 17.69
CA ASP A 163 11.77 -1.37 18.70
C ASP A 163 13.07 -1.93 18.10
N ASP A 164 13.15 -2.12 16.77
CA ASP A 164 14.39 -2.51 16.11
C ASP A 164 15.39 -1.35 16.12
N PRO A 165 16.58 -1.50 16.72
CA PRO A 165 17.56 -0.41 16.83
C PRO A 165 17.95 0.23 15.49
N GLU A 166 17.96 -0.53 14.37
CA GLU A 166 18.32 0.03 13.06
C GLU A 166 17.20 0.92 12.47
N THR A 167 15.95 0.74 12.91
CA THR A 167 14.79 1.46 12.36
C THR A 167 14.94 2.97 12.56
N LEU A 168 15.31 3.40 13.77
CA LEU A 168 15.48 4.82 14.09
C LEU A 168 16.52 5.48 13.18
N ASP A 169 17.68 4.85 13.03
CA ASP A 169 18.78 5.37 12.21
C ASP A 169 18.41 5.48 10.74
N ILE A 170 17.71 4.49 10.20
CA ILE A 170 17.23 4.51 8.81
C ILE A 170 16.27 5.68 8.60
N ILE A 171 15.32 5.89 9.51
CA ILE A 171 14.33 6.96 9.38
C ILE A 171 14.99 8.35 9.57
N LYS A 172 15.94 8.51 10.50
CA LYS A 172 16.75 9.73 10.63
C LYS A 172 17.53 10.01 9.36
N ASN A 173 18.20 9.00 8.80
CA ASN A 173 18.94 9.15 7.56
C ASN A 173 18.03 9.56 6.38
N SER A 174 16.87 8.91 6.22
CA SER A 174 15.87 9.31 5.21
C SER A 174 15.36 10.74 5.42
N THR A 175 15.13 11.14 6.68
CA THR A 175 14.74 12.52 7.02
C THR A 175 15.80 13.55 6.63
N ALA A 176 17.09 13.20 6.72
CA ALA A 176 18.18 14.11 6.39
C ALA A 176 18.47 14.16 4.87
N THR A 177 18.42 13.01 4.19
CA THR A 177 19.05 12.84 2.87
C THR A 177 18.07 12.58 1.73
N ASP A 178 16.81 12.17 1.98
CA ASP A 178 15.92 11.79 0.89
C ASP A 178 15.66 12.96 -0.08
N LYS A 179 15.75 12.69 -1.37
CA LYS A 179 15.55 13.71 -2.41
C LYS A 179 14.12 14.26 -2.45
N VAL A 180 13.12 13.44 -2.09
CA VAL A 180 11.69 13.76 -2.14
C VAL A 180 11.24 14.33 -0.80
N MET A 181 10.66 15.54 -0.83
CA MET A 181 10.19 16.24 0.37
C MET A 181 9.06 15.50 1.11
N ASP A 182 8.19 14.80 0.38
CA ASP A 182 7.10 14.02 0.99
C ASP A 182 7.62 12.83 1.80
N VAL A 183 8.76 12.25 1.39
CA VAL A 183 9.43 11.18 2.13
C VAL A 183 10.01 11.73 3.42
N ARG A 184 10.76 12.85 3.35
CA ARG A 184 11.31 13.52 4.54
C ARG A 184 10.22 13.97 5.51
N SER A 185 9.11 14.51 4.99
CA SER A 185 7.96 14.94 5.79
C SER A 185 7.26 13.78 6.50
N ALA A 186 7.11 12.64 5.81
CA ALA A 186 6.56 11.43 6.42
C ALA A 186 7.52 10.91 7.50
N ALA A 187 8.82 10.86 7.22
CA ALA A 187 9.81 10.42 8.19
C ALA A 187 9.82 11.27 9.47
N ILE A 188 9.69 12.60 9.38
CA ILE A 188 9.49 13.48 10.55
C ILE A 188 8.24 13.10 11.35
N GLN A 189 7.12 12.84 10.68
CA GLN A 189 5.89 12.46 11.35
C GLN A 189 6.05 11.13 12.10
N GLU A 190 6.68 10.14 11.47
CA GLU A 190 6.86 8.84 12.11
C GLU A 190 7.90 8.91 13.24
N LEU A 191 9.00 9.68 13.10
CA LEU A 191 9.96 9.92 14.18
C LEU A 191 9.28 10.53 15.41
N THR A 192 8.49 11.59 15.19
CA THR A 192 7.80 12.29 16.27
C THR A 192 6.70 11.46 16.89
N THR A 193 6.10 10.52 16.15
CA THR A 193 5.06 9.63 16.70
C THR A 193 5.65 8.45 17.47
N GLY A 194 6.67 7.79 16.90
CA GLY A 194 7.25 6.55 17.45
C GLY A 194 8.31 6.76 18.54
N TRP A 195 8.96 7.93 18.58
CA TRP A 195 10.05 8.24 19.51
C TRP A 195 9.82 9.58 20.23
N ASN A 196 8.57 9.85 20.62
CA ASN A 196 8.19 11.11 21.27
C ASN A 196 8.83 11.37 22.65
N ALA A 197 9.31 10.32 23.33
CA ALA A 197 10.02 10.43 24.59
C ALA A 197 11.55 10.58 24.41
N ASP A 198 12.05 10.43 23.17
CA ASP A 198 13.48 10.47 22.88
C ASP A 198 13.92 11.93 22.64
N THR A 199 14.80 12.41 23.52
CA THR A 199 15.35 13.76 23.46
C THR A 199 16.29 13.95 22.25
N GLU A 200 16.98 12.90 21.80
CA GLU A 200 17.81 12.97 20.61
C GLU A 200 16.94 13.15 19.35
N VAL A 201 15.79 12.47 19.29
CA VAL A 201 14.82 12.66 18.20
C VAL A 201 14.24 14.07 18.22
N LEU A 202 13.93 14.61 19.41
CA LEU A 202 13.49 15.99 19.57
C LEU A 202 14.51 16.98 18.99
N GLU A 203 15.78 16.89 19.39
CA GLU A 203 16.84 17.78 18.92
C GLU A 203 17.10 17.60 17.42
N PHE A 204 17.05 16.37 16.91
CA PHE A 204 17.14 16.10 15.48
C PHE A 204 16.02 16.78 14.69
N VAL A 205 14.75 16.67 15.14
CA VAL A 205 13.61 17.29 14.44
C VAL A 205 13.66 18.82 14.52
N LYS A 206 14.11 19.41 15.65
CA LYS A 206 14.39 20.86 15.75
C LYS A 206 15.43 21.29 14.73
N HIS A 207 16.52 20.56 14.61
CA HIS A 207 17.54 20.84 13.61
C HIS A 207 16.95 20.83 12.19
N ARG A 208 16.15 19.82 11.85
CA ARG A 208 15.45 19.75 10.55
C ARG A 208 14.46 20.89 10.32
N ALA A 209 13.79 21.37 11.37
CA ALA A 209 12.90 22.52 11.30
C ALA A 209 13.63 23.79 10.83
N MET A 210 14.93 23.92 11.13
CA MET A 210 15.73 25.07 10.74
C MET A 210 16.48 24.86 9.40
N THR A 211 16.97 23.64 9.15
CA THR A 211 17.96 23.39 8.09
C THR A 211 17.44 22.63 6.88
N ASP A 212 16.22 22.07 6.91
CA ASP A 212 15.71 21.36 5.72
C ASP A 212 15.57 22.33 4.54
N LYS A 213 16.07 21.90 3.38
CA LYS A 213 16.01 22.65 2.12
C LYS A 213 14.60 23.04 1.68
N SER A 214 13.57 22.30 2.12
CA SER A 214 12.18 22.57 1.77
C SER A 214 11.44 23.26 2.91
N ARG A 215 10.83 24.42 2.61
CA ARG A 215 9.97 25.13 3.56
C ARG A 215 8.81 24.27 4.08
N VAL A 216 8.22 23.43 3.24
CA VAL A 216 7.12 22.53 3.64
C VAL A 216 7.58 21.52 4.67
N VAL A 217 8.81 20.99 4.54
CA VAL A 217 9.39 20.05 5.51
C VAL A 217 9.70 20.77 6.82
N ARG A 218 10.28 21.98 6.75
CA ARG A 218 10.49 22.83 7.93
C ARG A 218 9.18 23.09 8.69
N GLN A 219 8.13 23.50 7.98
CA GLN A 219 6.80 23.73 8.55
C GLN A 219 6.16 22.45 9.12
N LYS A 220 6.38 21.29 8.49
CA LYS A 220 5.94 19.99 9.03
C LYS A 220 6.64 19.71 10.36
N ALA A 221 7.96 19.89 10.44
CA ALA A 221 8.71 19.71 11.68
C ALA A 221 8.21 20.63 12.79
N VAL A 222 8.05 21.93 12.53
CA VAL A 222 7.51 22.89 13.51
C VAL A 222 6.13 22.47 14.01
N ARG A 223 5.24 22.03 13.11
CA ARG A 223 3.89 21.57 13.49
C ARG A 223 3.92 20.33 14.38
N GLU A 224 4.75 19.33 14.07
CA GLU A 224 4.87 18.13 14.92
C GLU A 224 5.51 18.47 16.28
N LEU A 225 6.51 19.34 16.31
CA LEU A 225 7.15 19.82 17.55
C LEU A 225 6.15 20.55 18.46
N LYS A 226 5.34 21.45 17.90
CA LYS A 226 4.27 22.14 18.64
C LYS A 226 3.22 21.17 19.16
N LYS A 227 2.82 20.20 18.34
CA LYS A 227 1.77 19.23 18.68
C LYS A 227 2.17 18.33 19.85
N LEU A 228 3.41 17.85 19.90
CA LEU A 228 3.83 16.79 20.83
C LEU A 228 4.67 17.28 22.01
N TRP A 229 5.41 18.39 21.84
CA TRP A 229 6.26 18.95 22.89
C TRP A 229 5.83 20.35 23.35
N GLY A 230 4.73 20.91 22.80
CA GLY A 230 4.25 22.24 23.19
C GLY A 230 5.24 23.36 22.88
N LEU A 231 6.22 23.11 22.00
CA LEU A 231 7.27 24.08 21.69
C LEU A 231 6.75 25.17 20.75
N GLU A 232 6.85 26.42 21.20
CA GLU A 232 6.76 27.59 20.33
C GLU A 232 8.14 27.80 19.68
N ILE A 233 8.23 27.52 18.38
CA ILE A 233 9.42 27.81 17.59
C ILE A 233 9.14 29.12 16.88
N GLU A 234 9.96 30.14 17.16
CA GLU A 234 9.78 31.50 16.63
C GLU A 234 9.59 31.51 15.10
N GLU A 235 8.64 32.31 14.62
CA GLU A 235 8.21 32.45 13.21
C GLU A 235 9.30 33.00 12.26
N SER A 236 10.52 33.24 12.74
CA SER A 236 11.63 33.75 11.92
C SER A 236 12.03 32.84 10.74
N ILE A 237 11.50 31.61 10.71
CA ILE A 237 11.68 30.64 9.62
C ILE A 237 10.74 30.92 8.42
N GLU A 238 9.71 31.77 8.58
CA GLU A 238 8.83 32.20 7.48
C GLU A 238 9.50 33.21 6.53
N GLY A 239 10.61 33.82 6.96
CA GLY A 239 11.21 35.00 6.33
C GLY A 239 12.35 34.80 5.33
N ASN A 240 12.75 33.58 4.96
CA ASN A 240 13.78 33.40 3.92
C ASN A 240 13.17 32.76 2.66
N THR A 241 12.93 33.66 1.69
CA THR A 241 12.61 33.45 0.26
C THR A 241 13.45 32.39 -0.41
#